data_AF-A0AAE5TG34-F1
#
_entry.id   AF-A0AAE5TG34-F1
#
_cell.length_a   1.000
_cell.length_b   1.000
_cell.length_c   1.000
_cell.angle_alpha   90.00
_cell.angle_beta   90.00
_cell.angle_gamma   90.00
#
_symmetry.space_group_name_H-M   'P 1'
#
loop_
_entity.id
_entity.type
_entity.pdbx_description
1 polymer ?
#
loop_
_entity_poly.entity_id
_entity_poly.type
_entity_poly.pdbx_seq_one_letter_code
_entity_poly.pdbx_strand_id
1 'polypeptide(L)'
;MAYAAWISAAFHLKVIRAFIAIHKGEVKQQQLALPASTVDERTGLRDAVNVLVAKRKLTHSEVYGFIHQRFNVEKIEQLTAKQILQAIEYVQKLTIGVEITLPSPEKKYTFEFTEYELQKLAWLWFAFKRGVGTFQHIHNAFETLGSNLSPQIYGQAYEYLSVLRSSNQILNRITEEFEADPMTSWRVLTHLREFDPKAVKIDF
;
A
#
# COMPACT_ATOMS: atom_id res chain seq x y z
N MET A 1 7.80 35.07 1.69
CA MET A 1 8.90 34.36 0.99
C MET A 1 8.36 33.86 -0.35
N ALA A 2 8.81 34.41 -1.49
CA ALA A 2 8.27 34.05 -2.80
C ALA A 2 8.89 32.73 -3.31
N TYR A 3 8.10 31.66 -3.35
CA TYR A 3 8.54 30.33 -3.79
C TYR A 3 8.85 30.32 -5.31
N ALA A 4 10.03 29.82 -5.71
CA ALA A 4 10.46 29.65 -7.11
C ALA A 4 10.69 30.93 -7.97
N ALA A 5 10.75 32.13 -7.38
CA ALA A 5 11.05 33.37 -8.12
C ALA A 5 12.46 33.39 -8.75
N TRP A 6 13.39 32.55 -8.26
CA TRP A 6 14.76 32.41 -8.76
C TRP A 6 14.87 31.64 -10.10
N ILE A 7 13.78 31.00 -10.56
CA ILE A 7 13.77 30.19 -11.78
C ILE A 7 13.31 31.02 -12.99
N SER A 8 12.17 31.71 -12.87
CA SER A 8 11.63 32.62 -13.90
C SER A 8 10.37 33.31 -13.38
N ALA A 9 10.19 34.59 -13.70
CA ALA A 9 8.97 35.34 -13.38
C ALA A 9 7.71 34.71 -14.00
N ALA A 10 7.81 34.20 -15.23
CA ALA A 10 6.69 33.55 -15.91
C ALA A 10 6.30 32.22 -15.26
N PHE A 11 7.29 31.46 -14.77
CA PHE A 11 7.04 30.21 -14.04
C PHE A 11 6.39 30.49 -12.68
N HIS A 12 6.90 31.47 -11.94
CA HIS A 12 6.36 31.88 -10.64
C HIS A 12 4.86 32.26 -10.72
N LEU A 13 4.49 33.03 -11.76
CA LEU A 13 3.09 33.38 -12.03
C LEU A 13 2.20 32.15 -12.30
N LYS A 14 2.71 31.13 -13.01
CA LYS A 14 1.97 29.87 -13.24
C LYS A 14 1.74 29.10 -11.94
N VAL A 15 2.75 29.02 -11.07
CA VAL A 15 2.66 28.33 -9.78
C VAL A 15 1.65 29.02 -8.86
N ILE A 16 1.70 30.35 -8.75
CA ILE A 16 0.74 31.10 -7.93
C ILE A 16 -0.69 30.93 -8.46
N ARG A 17 -0.90 31.01 -9.79
CA ARG A 17 -2.22 30.80 -10.38
C ARG A 17 -2.76 29.40 -10.11
N ALA A 18 -1.93 28.37 -10.25
CA ALA A 18 -2.31 26.99 -9.94
C ALA A 18 -2.65 26.81 -8.46
N PHE A 19 -1.84 27.38 -7.55
CA PHE A 19 -2.07 27.32 -6.11
C PHE A 19 -3.39 28.00 -5.70
N ILE A 20 -3.68 29.18 -6.25
CA ILE A 20 -4.93 29.91 -6.00
C ILE A 20 -6.13 29.13 -6.54
N ALA A 21 -6.03 28.53 -7.72
CA ALA A 21 -7.11 27.74 -8.32
C ALA A 21 -7.42 26.48 -7.49
N ILE A 22 -6.39 25.86 -6.89
CA ILE A 22 -6.55 24.73 -5.95
C ILE A 22 -7.25 25.20 -4.67
N HIS A 23 -6.83 26.32 -4.08
CA HIS A 23 -7.42 26.84 -2.84
C HIS A 23 -8.83 27.39 -3.01
N LYS A 24 -9.20 27.85 -4.21
CA LYS A 24 -10.57 28.29 -4.54
C LYS A 24 -11.52 27.14 -4.88
N GLY A 25 -11.04 25.90 -4.88
CA GLY A 25 -11.85 24.73 -5.28
C GLY A 25 -12.21 24.68 -6.77
N GLU A 26 -11.57 25.51 -7.60
CA GLU A 26 -11.77 25.56 -9.04
C GLU A 26 -11.09 24.36 -9.75
N VAL A 27 -10.12 23.72 -9.08
CA VAL A 27 -9.46 22.51 -9.54
C VAL A 27 -9.97 21.33 -8.73
N LYS A 28 -10.84 20.51 -9.34
CA LYS A 28 -11.09 19.15 -8.82
C LYS A 28 -9.75 18.43 -8.82
N GLN A 29 -9.33 17.90 -7.68
CA GLN A 29 -8.29 16.88 -7.62
C GLN A 29 -8.76 15.72 -8.48
N GLN A 30 -8.36 15.69 -9.75
CA GLN A 30 -8.31 14.43 -10.48
C GLN A 30 -7.31 13.58 -9.72
N GLN A 31 -7.83 12.65 -8.92
CA GLN A 31 -7.09 11.43 -8.59
C GLN A 31 -6.44 10.98 -9.90
N LEU A 32 -5.12 10.80 -9.92
CA LEU A 32 -4.45 10.08 -10.99
C LEU A 32 -4.92 8.61 -10.91
N ALA A 33 -6.17 8.36 -11.28
CA ALA A 33 -6.58 7.06 -11.73
C ALA A 33 -5.79 6.83 -13.02
N LEU A 34 -4.97 5.78 -13.03
CA LEU A 34 -4.45 5.23 -14.26
C LEU A 34 -5.62 5.10 -15.24
N PRO A 35 -5.46 5.54 -16.51
CA PRO A 35 -6.57 5.59 -17.44
C PRO A 35 -7.25 4.22 -17.49
N ALA A 36 -8.57 4.22 -17.29
CA ALA A 36 -9.39 3.05 -17.55
C ALA A 36 -9.07 2.57 -18.97
N SER A 37 -8.99 1.26 -19.14
CA SER A 37 -8.61 0.66 -20.42
C SER A 37 -9.49 1.13 -21.58
N THR A 38 -8.83 1.36 -22.71
CA THR A 38 -9.55 1.74 -23.94
C THR A 38 -10.38 0.57 -24.45
N VAL A 39 -11.41 0.87 -25.26
CA VAL A 39 -12.30 -0.17 -25.82
C VAL A 39 -11.51 -1.15 -26.69
N ASP A 40 -10.49 -0.66 -27.41
CA ASP A 40 -9.63 -1.45 -28.29
C ASP A 40 -8.75 -2.44 -27.52
N GLU A 41 -8.22 -2.06 -26.36
CA GLU A 41 -7.46 -2.96 -25.48
C GLU A 41 -8.33 -4.10 -24.92
N ARG A 42 -9.63 -3.83 -24.69
CA ARG A 42 -10.59 -4.83 -24.21
C ARG A 42 -11.07 -5.79 -25.29
N THR A 43 -10.90 -5.45 -26.56
CA THR A 43 -11.24 -6.34 -27.69
C THR A 43 -10.42 -7.64 -27.63
N GLY A 44 -9.11 -7.54 -27.41
CA GLY A 44 -8.25 -8.72 -27.28
C GLY A 44 -8.63 -9.65 -26.11
N LEU A 45 -9.13 -9.08 -25.01
CA LEU A 45 -9.65 -9.87 -23.88
C LEU A 45 -10.96 -10.58 -24.23
N ARG A 46 -11.89 -9.88 -24.91
CA ARG A 46 -13.16 -10.46 -25.37
C ARG A 46 -12.91 -11.61 -26.36
N ASP A 47 -11.96 -11.46 -27.26
CA ASP A 47 -11.59 -12.51 -28.21
C ASP A 47 -11.01 -13.74 -27.50
N ALA A 48 -10.12 -13.54 -26.52
CA ALA A 48 -9.61 -14.63 -25.70
C ALA A 48 -10.72 -15.37 -24.93
N VAL A 49 -11.69 -14.63 -24.38
CA VAL A 49 -12.86 -15.18 -23.69
C VAL A 49 -13.73 -16.00 -24.64
N ASN A 50 -13.97 -15.51 -25.86
CA ASN A 50 -14.74 -16.24 -26.88
C ASN A 50 -14.07 -17.57 -27.24
N VAL A 51 -12.74 -17.59 -27.38
CA VAL A 51 -11.98 -18.82 -27.65
C VAL A 51 -12.09 -19.82 -26.49
N LEU A 52 -12.01 -19.34 -25.24
CA LEU A 52 -12.16 -20.20 -24.06
C LEU A 52 -13.55 -20.82 -23.97
N VAL A 53 -14.60 -20.02 -24.16
CA VAL A 53 -16.01 -20.45 -24.19
C VAL A 53 -16.22 -21.54 -25.25
N ALA A 54 -15.71 -21.31 -26.47
CA ALA A 54 -15.83 -22.25 -27.58
C ALA A 54 -15.11 -23.58 -27.32
N LYS A 55 -13.94 -23.55 -26.64
CA LYS A 55 -13.13 -24.75 -26.37
C LYS A 55 -13.56 -25.55 -25.14
N ARG A 56 -14.05 -24.89 -24.09
CA ARG A 56 -14.36 -25.52 -22.79
C ARG A 56 -15.86 -25.68 -22.51
N LYS A 57 -16.74 -25.26 -23.43
CA LYS A 57 -18.21 -25.23 -23.24
C LYS A 57 -18.65 -24.47 -21.98
N LEU A 58 -17.85 -23.50 -21.53
CA LEU A 58 -18.20 -22.61 -20.42
C LEU A 58 -19.11 -21.49 -20.93
N THR A 59 -19.96 -20.95 -20.07
CA THR A 59 -20.75 -19.77 -20.39
C THR A 59 -19.89 -18.50 -20.29
N HIS A 60 -20.25 -17.45 -21.04
CA HIS A 60 -19.58 -16.16 -20.92
C HIS A 60 -19.60 -15.62 -19.48
N SER A 61 -20.70 -15.83 -18.76
CA SER A 61 -20.85 -15.38 -17.37
C SER A 61 -19.83 -16.03 -16.43
N GLU A 62 -19.55 -17.32 -16.60
CA GLU A 62 -18.56 -18.02 -15.77
C GLU A 62 -17.15 -17.51 -16.03
N VAL A 63 -16.80 -17.31 -17.30
CA VAL A 63 -15.46 -16.80 -17.67
C VAL A 63 -15.24 -15.37 -17.15
N TYR A 64 -16.24 -14.49 -17.29
CA TYR A 64 -16.16 -13.15 -16.70
C TYR A 64 -16.15 -13.20 -15.17
N GLY A 65 -16.87 -14.13 -14.54
CA GLY A 65 -16.80 -14.38 -13.11
C GLY A 65 -15.38 -14.70 -12.63
N PHE A 66 -14.64 -15.53 -13.37
CA PHE A 66 -13.24 -15.82 -13.04
C PHE A 66 -12.34 -14.59 -13.15
N ILE A 67 -12.56 -13.73 -14.14
CA ILE A 67 -11.80 -12.48 -14.32
C ILE A 67 -12.14 -11.50 -13.19
N HIS A 68 -13.43 -11.31 -12.88
CA HIS A 68 -13.89 -10.45 -11.80
C HIS A 68 -13.30 -10.86 -10.45
N GLN A 69 -13.35 -12.16 -10.14
CA GLN A 69 -12.76 -12.72 -8.93
C GLN A 69 -11.24 -12.56 -8.90
N ARG A 70 -10.54 -12.81 -10.03
CA ARG A 70 -9.08 -12.76 -10.11
C ARG A 70 -8.52 -11.36 -9.90
N PHE A 71 -9.19 -10.35 -10.45
CA PHE A 71 -8.72 -8.97 -10.44
C PHE A 71 -9.44 -8.08 -9.43
N ASN A 72 -10.39 -8.64 -8.65
CA ASN A 72 -11.22 -7.93 -7.68
C ASN A 72 -11.92 -6.70 -8.31
N VAL A 73 -12.57 -6.94 -9.45
CA VAL A 73 -13.34 -5.94 -10.20
C VAL A 73 -14.76 -6.44 -10.41
N GLU A 74 -15.74 -5.53 -10.43
CA GLU A 74 -17.13 -5.87 -10.74
C GLU A 74 -17.37 -5.96 -12.25
N LYS A 75 -16.55 -5.24 -13.02
CA LYS A 75 -16.68 -5.01 -14.44
C LYS A 75 -15.31 -4.95 -15.09
N ILE A 76 -15.14 -5.57 -16.26
CA ILE A 76 -13.88 -5.57 -17.01
C ILE A 76 -13.42 -4.17 -17.44
N GLU A 77 -14.35 -3.20 -17.47
CA GLU A 77 -14.11 -1.76 -17.66
C GLU A 77 -13.15 -1.17 -16.61
N GLN A 78 -13.13 -1.74 -15.39
CA GLN A 78 -12.32 -1.25 -14.27
C GLN A 78 -10.87 -1.75 -14.34
N LEU A 79 -10.54 -2.63 -15.30
CA LEU A 79 -9.19 -3.11 -15.50
C LEU A 79 -8.32 -2.01 -16.12
N THR A 80 -7.13 -1.83 -15.53
CA THR A 80 -6.05 -1.03 -16.11
C THR A 80 -5.44 -1.76 -17.33
N ALA A 81 -4.78 -1.03 -18.23
CA ALA A 81 -4.12 -1.61 -19.42
C ALA A 81 -3.15 -2.76 -19.06
N LYS A 82 -2.43 -2.65 -17.94
CA LYS A 82 -1.54 -3.71 -17.44
C LYS A 82 -2.32 -4.95 -16.98
N GLN A 83 -3.45 -4.76 -16.31
CA GLN A 83 -4.31 -5.85 -15.86
C GLN A 83 -5.02 -6.54 -17.02
N ILE A 84 -5.31 -5.84 -18.13
CA ILE A 84 -5.86 -6.46 -19.33
C ILE A 84 -4.90 -7.48 -19.91
N LEU A 85 -3.62 -7.13 -20.07
CA LEU A 85 -2.62 -8.06 -20.58
C LEU A 85 -2.50 -9.30 -19.69
N GLN A 86 -2.53 -9.11 -18.37
CA GLN A 86 -2.55 -10.21 -17.39
C GLN A 86 -3.83 -11.05 -17.47
N ALA A 87 -4.98 -10.43 -17.73
CA ALA A 87 -6.26 -11.13 -17.89
C ALA A 87 -6.29 -11.95 -19.18
N ILE A 88 -5.75 -11.43 -20.28
CA ILE A 88 -5.61 -12.16 -21.55
C ILE A 88 -4.74 -13.40 -21.35
N GLU A 89 -3.56 -13.23 -20.74
CA GLU A 89 -2.64 -14.34 -20.44
C GLU A 89 -3.33 -15.39 -19.56
N TYR A 90 -4.07 -14.95 -18.54
CA TYR A 90 -4.82 -15.82 -17.64
C TYR A 90 -5.89 -16.64 -18.39
N VAL A 91 -6.70 -16.01 -19.23
CA VAL A 91 -7.74 -16.68 -20.05
C VAL A 91 -7.11 -17.65 -21.06
N GLN A 92 -5.97 -17.29 -21.67
CA GLN A 92 -5.24 -18.17 -22.58
C GLN A 92 -4.68 -19.41 -21.87
N LYS A 93 -4.14 -19.27 -20.65
CA LYS A 93 -3.69 -20.42 -19.85
C LYS A 93 -4.84 -21.38 -19.49
N LEU A 94 -6.00 -20.84 -19.12
CA LEU A 94 -7.23 -21.63 -18.89
C LEU A 94 -7.67 -22.38 -20.16
N THR A 95 -7.47 -21.77 -21.33
CA THR A 95 -7.82 -22.38 -22.62
C THR A 95 -6.98 -23.63 -22.90
N ILE A 96 -5.67 -23.58 -22.62
CA ILE A 96 -4.71 -24.66 -22.90
C ILE A 96 -4.86 -25.83 -21.91
N GLY A 97 -5.55 -25.65 -20.79
CA GLY A 97 -5.83 -26.74 -19.84
C GLY A 97 -4.73 -26.97 -18.83
N VAL A 98 -3.91 -25.95 -18.59
CA VAL A 98 -3.09 -25.91 -17.37
C VAL A 98 -4.07 -25.81 -16.21
N GLU A 99 -4.13 -26.85 -15.38
CA GLU A 99 -4.91 -26.86 -14.14
C GLU A 99 -4.29 -25.83 -13.19
N ILE A 100 -4.73 -24.58 -13.30
CA ILE A 100 -4.34 -23.53 -12.38
C ILE A 100 -5.16 -23.76 -11.12
N THR A 101 -4.56 -24.35 -10.10
CA THR A 101 -5.01 -24.16 -8.73
C THR A 101 -5.02 -22.65 -8.47
N LEU A 102 -6.22 -22.07 -8.50
CA LEU A 102 -6.42 -20.66 -8.21
C LEU A 102 -5.80 -20.40 -6.84
N PRO A 103 -4.89 -19.42 -6.67
CA PRO A 103 -4.53 -19.00 -5.33
C PRO A 103 -5.82 -18.53 -4.68
N SER A 104 -6.24 -19.24 -3.63
CA SER A 104 -7.42 -18.90 -2.85
C SER A 104 -7.34 -17.42 -2.50
N PRO A 105 -8.44 -16.64 -2.64
CA PRO A 105 -8.42 -15.24 -2.26
C PRO A 105 -7.83 -15.10 -0.85
N GLU A 106 -6.98 -14.09 -0.67
CA GLU A 106 -6.38 -13.82 0.63
C GLU A 106 -7.49 -13.75 1.68
N LYS A 107 -7.41 -14.62 2.70
CA LYS A 107 -8.46 -14.76 3.71
C LYS A 107 -8.51 -13.49 4.54
N LYS A 108 -9.56 -12.69 4.36
CA LYS A 108 -9.81 -11.46 5.12
C LYS A 108 -10.64 -11.77 6.36
N TYR A 109 -10.42 -10.99 7.40
CA TYR A 109 -11.15 -11.06 8.65
C TYR A 109 -11.67 -9.68 9.01
N THR A 110 -12.86 -9.62 9.60
CA THR A 110 -13.46 -8.40 10.12
C THR A 110 -13.53 -8.53 11.63
N PHE A 111 -13.04 -7.51 12.33
CA PHE A 111 -13.07 -7.43 13.79
C PHE A 111 -13.53 -6.02 14.17
N GLU A 112 -14.26 -5.92 15.28
CA GLU A 112 -14.58 -4.65 15.91
C GLU A 112 -13.52 -4.37 16.98
N PHE A 113 -13.10 -3.11 17.10
CA PHE A 113 -12.16 -2.67 18.12
C PHE A 113 -12.76 -1.53 18.93
N THR A 114 -12.54 -1.57 20.24
CA THR A 114 -12.76 -0.41 21.09
C THR A 114 -11.66 0.63 20.88
N GLU A 115 -11.96 1.89 21.20
CA GLU A 115 -10.97 2.97 21.16
C GLU A 115 -9.74 2.65 22.01
N TYR A 116 -9.97 2.07 23.19
CA TYR A 116 -8.91 1.65 24.11
C TYR A 116 -7.97 0.59 23.50
N GLU A 117 -8.51 -0.41 22.79
CA GLU A 117 -7.70 -1.44 22.13
C GLU A 117 -6.83 -0.84 21.03
N LEU A 118 -7.38 0.06 20.20
CA LEU A 118 -6.60 0.74 19.16
C LEU A 118 -5.47 1.58 19.76
N GLN A 119 -5.75 2.34 20.83
CA GLN A 119 -4.73 3.07 21.56
C GLN A 119 -3.63 2.14 22.09
N LYS A 120 -4.00 0.98 22.67
CA LYS A 120 -3.03 0.00 23.17
C LYS A 120 -2.16 -0.58 22.07
N LEU A 121 -2.73 -0.89 20.90
CA LEU A 121 -1.97 -1.38 19.75
C LEU A 121 -0.98 -0.32 19.24
N ALA A 122 -1.40 0.95 19.19
CA ALA A 122 -0.51 2.04 18.81
C ALA A 122 0.64 2.27 19.83
N TRP A 123 0.34 2.20 21.14
CA TRP A 123 1.37 2.27 22.20
C TRP A 123 2.30 1.07 22.20
N LEU A 124 1.78 -0.13 21.93
CA LEU A 124 2.60 -1.33 21.76
C LEU A 124 3.59 -1.16 20.62
N TRP A 125 3.13 -0.64 19.47
CA TRP A 125 3.99 -0.36 18.34
C TRP A 125 5.06 0.69 18.67
N PHE A 126 4.70 1.75 19.38
CA PHE A 126 5.67 2.76 19.81
C PHE A 126 6.73 2.17 20.76
N ALA A 127 6.32 1.34 21.72
CA ALA A 127 7.26 0.62 22.58
C ALA A 127 8.19 -0.30 21.77
N PHE A 128 7.66 -0.99 20.76
CA PHE A 128 8.44 -1.81 19.85
C PHE A 128 9.45 -0.98 19.04
N LYS A 129 9.06 0.18 18.48
CA LYS A 129 9.98 1.13 17.82
C LYS A 129 11.14 1.51 18.74
N ARG A 130 10.84 1.90 19.98
CA ARG A 130 11.83 2.29 20.99
C ARG A 130 12.77 1.14 21.35
N GLY A 131 12.25 -0.09 21.44
CA GLY A 131 13.02 -1.30 21.69
C GLY A 131 14.03 -1.59 20.56
N VAL A 132 13.56 -1.61 19.30
CA VAL A 132 14.41 -1.82 18.13
C VAL A 132 15.52 -0.75 18.06
N GLY A 133 15.17 0.51 18.28
CA GLY A 133 16.15 1.60 18.33
C GLY A 133 17.20 1.41 19.44
N THR A 134 16.79 0.99 20.64
CA THR A 134 17.72 0.67 21.73
C THR A 134 18.70 -0.43 21.31
N PHE A 135 18.22 -1.50 20.66
CA PHE A 135 19.08 -2.57 20.16
C PHE A 135 20.09 -2.08 19.13
N GLN A 136 19.67 -1.21 18.20
CA GLN A 136 20.58 -0.58 17.24
C GLN A 136 21.68 0.24 17.94
N HIS A 137 21.35 0.91 19.03
CA HIS A 137 22.30 1.73 19.78
C HIS A 137 23.33 0.89 20.56
N ILE A 138 22.88 -0.17 21.22
CA ILE A 138 23.75 -0.98 22.09
C ILE A 138 24.52 -2.08 21.34
N HIS A 139 24.09 -2.45 20.13
CA HIS A 139 24.71 -3.52 19.33
C HIS A 139 26.24 -3.39 19.26
N ASN A 140 26.74 -2.22 18.83
CA ASN A 140 28.17 -2.00 18.63
C ASN A 140 28.98 -2.10 19.94
N ALA A 141 28.38 -1.69 21.07
CA ALA A 141 29.02 -1.81 22.37
C ALA A 141 29.18 -3.29 22.76
N PHE A 142 28.13 -4.11 22.57
CA PHE A 142 28.19 -5.54 22.85
C PHE A 142 29.11 -6.30 21.91
N GLU A 143 29.19 -5.90 20.65
CA GLU A 143 30.15 -6.42 19.67
C GLU A 143 31.59 -6.11 20.10
N THR A 144 31.87 -4.87 20.48
CA THR A 144 33.20 -4.43 20.94
C THR A 144 33.64 -5.16 22.21
N LEU A 145 32.70 -5.47 23.10
CA LEU A 145 32.96 -6.24 24.32
C LEU A 145 33.15 -7.74 24.08
N GLY A 146 33.02 -8.22 22.84
CA GLY A 146 33.08 -9.64 22.51
C GLY A 146 31.95 -10.45 23.16
N SER A 147 30.82 -9.82 23.46
CA SER A 147 29.69 -10.51 24.07
C SER A 147 29.05 -11.50 23.11
N ASN A 148 28.79 -12.71 23.59
CA ASN A 148 28.03 -13.72 22.84
C ASN A 148 26.57 -13.31 22.55
N LEU A 149 26.07 -12.23 23.16
CA LEU A 149 24.74 -11.68 22.89
C LEU A 149 24.71 -10.76 21.65
N SER A 150 25.86 -10.31 21.15
CA SER A 150 25.94 -9.38 20.01
C SER A 150 25.16 -9.87 18.78
N PRO A 151 25.26 -11.13 18.33
CA PRO A 151 24.48 -11.63 17.19
C PRO A 151 22.96 -11.58 17.42
N GLN A 152 22.51 -11.86 18.65
CA GLN A 152 21.09 -11.81 19.00
C GLN A 152 20.57 -10.37 19.01
N ILE A 153 21.36 -9.43 19.53
CA ILE A 153 21.04 -8.00 19.52
C ILE A 153 20.99 -7.49 18.07
N TYR A 154 21.92 -7.92 17.22
CA TYR A 154 21.92 -7.59 15.79
C TYR A 154 20.61 -8.03 15.12
N GLY A 155 20.20 -9.30 15.33
CA GLY A 155 18.95 -9.82 14.79
C GLY A 155 17.74 -8.96 15.21
N GLN A 156 17.63 -8.67 16.50
CA GLN A 156 16.53 -7.83 17.02
C GLN A 156 16.57 -6.38 16.53
N ALA A 157 17.77 -5.84 16.28
CA ALA A 157 17.96 -4.46 15.82
C ALA A 157 17.59 -4.26 14.34
N TYR A 158 17.83 -5.27 13.49
CA TYR A 158 17.74 -5.10 12.03
C TYR A 158 16.68 -5.99 11.38
N GLU A 159 16.45 -7.22 11.85
CA GLU A 159 15.46 -8.13 11.25
C GLU A 159 14.03 -7.66 11.55
N TYR A 160 13.84 -7.07 12.73
CA TYR A 160 12.54 -6.58 13.21
C TYR A 160 12.08 -5.29 12.50
N LEU A 161 12.96 -4.61 11.75
CA LEU A 161 12.60 -3.41 11.00
C LEU A 161 11.49 -3.67 9.98
N SER A 162 11.46 -4.86 9.39
CA SER A 162 10.42 -5.26 8.44
C SER A 162 9.04 -5.27 9.08
N VAL A 163 8.92 -5.92 10.25
CA VAL A 163 7.68 -5.99 11.06
C VAL A 163 7.30 -4.62 11.58
N LEU A 164 8.27 -3.82 12.03
CA LEU A 164 8.02 -2.46 12.50
C LEU A 164 7.39 -1.59 11.40
N ARG A 165 7.89 -1.67 10.17
CA ARG A 165 7.38 -0.92 9.01
C ARG A 165 5.99 -1.39 8.60
N SER A 166 5.76 -2.70 8.47
CA SER A 166 4.46 -3.23 8.03
C SER A 166 3.37 -2.98 9.08
N SER A 167 3.68 -3.17 10.37
CA SER A 167 2.74 -2.87 11.45
C SER A 167 2.42 -1.38 11.56
N ASN A 168 3.39 -0.48 11.29
CA ASN A 168 3.12 0.96 11.21
C ASN A 168 2.08 1.29 10.12
N GLN A 169 2.19 0.69 8.93
CA GLN A 169 1.23 0.89 7.84
C GLN A 169 -0.17 0.38 8.21
N ILE A 170 -0.26 -0.78 8.86
CA ILE A 170 -1.53 -1.34 9.32
C ILE A 170 -2.18 -0.42 10.36
N LEU A 171 -1.41 0.02 11.35
CA LEU A 171 -1.91 0.90 12.40
C LEU A 171 -2.30 2.27 11.85
N ASN A 172 -1.55 2.81 10.88
CA ASN A 172 -1.93 4.03 10.17
C ASN A 172 -3.31 3.90 9.52
N ARG A 173 -3.54 2.81 8.80
CA ARG A 173 -4.81 2.54 8.11
C ARG A 173 -5.99 2.37 9.07
N ILE A 174 -5.83 1.64 10.18
CA ILE A 174 -6.96 1.37 11.10
C ILE A 174 -7.21 2.50 12.10
N THR A 175 -6.29 3.47 12.21
CA THR A 175 -6.43 4.64 13.08
C THR A 175 -6.55 5.95 12.29
N GLU A 176 -6.82 5.89 10.98
CA GLU A 176 -6.81 7.05 10.08
C GLU A 176 -7.80 8.14 10.53
N GLU A 177 -8.94 7.74 11.10
CA GLU A 177 -10.02 8.63 11.54
C GLU A 177 -9.71 9.37 12.85
N PHE A 178 -8.67 8.98 13.59
CA PHE A 178 -8.32 9.57 14.88
C PHE A 178 -7.22 10.62 14.74
N GLU A 179 -7.42 11.76 15.39
CA GLU A 179 -6.43 12.84 15.44
C GLU A 179 -5.42 12.65 16.57
N ALA A 180 -4.19 13.08 16.33
CA ALA A 180 -3.15 13.07 17.35
C ALA A 180 -3.38 14.19 18.37
N ASP A 181 -4.00 13.86 19.51
CA ASP A 181 -4.23 14.81 20.60
C ASP A 181 -3.17 14.66 21.71
N PRO A 182 -2.33 15.69 21.96
CA PRO A 182 -1.33 15.70 23.04
C PRO A 182 -1.90 15.43 24.44
N MET A 183 -3.16 15.77 24.70
CA MET A 183 -3.80 15.66 26.02
C MET A 183 -4.39 14.28 26.28
N THR A 184 -4.51 13.42 25.26
CA THR A 184 -5.06 12.07 25.40
C THR A 184 -4.01 11.00 25.11
N SER A 185 -4.43 9.73 25.22
CA SER A 185 -3.62 8.58 24.79
C SER A 185 -3.31 8.60 23.30
N TRP A 186 -4.06 9.36 22.48
CA TRP A 186 -3.85 9.47 21.04
C TRP A 186 -2.60 10.27 20.64
N ARG A 187 -1.91 10.93 21.58
CA ARG A 187 -0.59 11.52 21.35
C ARG A 187 0.44 10.55 20.75
N VAL A 188 0.25 9.24 20.95
CA VAL A 188 1.10 8.21 20.34
C VAL A 188 1.06 8.25 18.80
N LEU A 189 -0.04 8.73 18.21
CA LEU A 189 -0.18 8.83 16.77
C LEU A 189 0.84 9.80 16.17
N THR A 190 1.30 10.82 16.90
CA THR A 190 2.39 11.69 16.45
C THR A 190 3.62 10.86 16.05
N HIS A 191 4.05 9.94 16.93
CA HIS A 191 5.18 9.05 16.64
C HIS A 191 4.91 8.07 15.51
N LEU A 192 3.64 7.69 15.31
CA LEU A 192 3.23 6.73 14.29
C LEU A 192 3.16 7.40 12.90
N ARG A 193 2.68 8.64 12.82
CA ARG A 193 2.60 9.45 11.59
C ARG A 193 3.95 10.02 11.16
N GLU A 194 4.81 10.41 12.09
CA GLU A 194 6.14 10.98 11.82
C GLU A 194 7.22 9.93 11.54
N PHE A 195 6.89 8.64 11.60
CA PHE A 195 7.84 7.57 11.39
C PHE A 195 8.35 7.53 9.95
N ASP A 196 9.66 7.72 9.75
CA ASP A 196 10.31 7.51 8.45
C ASP A 196 10.70 6.02 8.27
N PRO A 197 10.02 5.27 7.38
CA PRO A 197 10.34 3.87 7.14
C PRO A 197 11.70 3.67 6.43
N LYS A 198 12.23 4.70 5.78
CA LYS A 198 13.51 4.62 5.02
C LYS A 198 14.73 4.88 5.90
N ALA A 199 14.53 5.44 7.09
CA ALA A 199 15.61 5.63 8.03
C ALA A 199 16.23 4.28 8.43
N VAL A 200 17.55 4.17 8.29
CA VAL A 200 18.31 2.97 8.67
C VAL A 200 18.49 2.90 10.19
N LYS A 201 18.63 4.07 10.83
CA LYS A 201 18.68 4.23 12.28
C LYS A 201 17.38 4.82 12.75
N ILE A 202 16.78 4.22 13.77
CA ILE A 202 15.58 4.74 14.40
C ILE A 202 16.03 5.75 15.44
N ASP A 203 15.89 7.03 15.14
CA ASP A 203 16.02 8.09 16.14
C ASP A 203 14.76 8.09 17.02
N PHE A 204 14.95 8.19 18.34
CA PHE A 204 13.91 7.97 19.34
C PHE A 204 13.52 9.21 20.12
#